data_AF-A0A3M2B546-F1
#
_entry.id   AF-A0A3M2B546-F1
#
_cell.length_a   1.000
_cell.length_b   1.000
_cell.length_c   1.000
_cell.angle_alpha   90.00
_cell.angle_beta   90.00
_cell.angle_gamma   90.00
#
_symmetry.space_group_name_H-M   'P 1'
#
loop_
_entity.id
_entity.type
_entity.pdbx_description
1 polymer ?
#
loop_
_entity_poly.entity_id
_entity_poly.type
_entity_poly.pdbx_seq_one_letter_code
_entity_poly.pdbx_strand_id
1 'polypeptide(L)'
;AYDLVLMDCHMPELSGEDATRKIRAWEHEQGASSSTRLPIIALTANALPHDREQVLQAGMDDYLTKPLTLARLQDTLRKWLPGLDHKLTPIS
;
A
#
# COMPACT_ATOMS: atom_id res chain seq x y z
N ALA A 1 -10.99 -10.81 5.87
CA ALA A 1 -10.08 -10.51 4.75
C ALA A 1 -9.92 -9.01 4.66
N TYR A 2 -8.74 -8.52 4.28
CA TYR A 2 -8.48 -7.10 4.06
C TYR A 2 -8.43 -6.82 2.56
N ASP A 3 -8.77 -5.60 2.16
CA ASP A 3 -8.81 -5.22 0.75
C ASP A 3 -7.52 -4.47 0.31
N LEU A 4 -6.81 -3.81 1.24
CA LEU A 4 -5.59 -3.03 0.98
C LEU A 4 -4.81 -2.78 2.29
N VAL A 5 -3.49 -2.57 2.18
CA VAL A 5 -2.62 -2.13 3.28
C VAL A 5 -2.03 -0.76 2.97
N LEU A 6 -2.14 0.17 3.93
CA LEU A 6 -1.32 1.39 3.96
C LEU A 6 -0.12 1.09 4.86
N MET A 7 1.10 1.11 4.30
CA MET A 7 2.33 0.69 4.98
C MET A 7 3.20 1.90 5.31
N ASP A 8 3.44 2.19 6.59
CA ASP A 8 4.39 3.23 6.97
C ASP A 8 5.83 2.79 6.71
N CYS A 9 6.59 3.57 5.95
CA CYS A 9 8.00 3.30 5.70
C CYS A 9 8.87 3.54 6.94
N HIS A 10 8.47 4.46 7.82
CA HIS A 10 9.24 4.88 8.99
C HIS A 10 8.62 4.33 10.28
N MET A 11 8.85 3.04 10.54
CA MET A 11 8.45 2.38 11.78
C MET A 11 9.67 2.07 12.66
N PRO A 12 9.54 2.11 14.00
CA PRO A 12 10.57 1.56 14.88
C PRO A 12 10.64 0.03 14.72
N GLU A 13 11.83 -0.54 14.91
CA GLU A 13 12.15 -1.99 14.90
C GLU A 13 12.10 -2.70 13.54
N LEU A 14 11.07 -2.50 12.71
CA LEU A 14 10.92 -3.14 11.40
C LEU A 14 10.55 -2.12 10.33
N SER A 15 11.37 -1.99 9.28
CA SER A 15 11.04 -1.08 8.18
C SER A 15 9.80 -1.55 7.42
N GLY A 16 9.04 -0.60 6.84
CA GLY A 16 7.89 -0.94 5.99
C GLY A 16 8.28 -1.82 4.79
N GLU A 17 9.52 -1.69 4.30
CA GLU A 17 10.09 -2.52 3.25
C GLU A 17 10.30 -3.97 3.71
N ASP A 18 10.87 -4.17 4.90
CA ASP A 18 11.05 -5.51 5.47
C ASP A 18 9.70 -6.18 5.76
N ALA A 19 8.74 -5.41 6.27
CA ALA A 19 7.38 -5.88 6.47
C ALA A 19 6.75 -6.31 5.14
N THR A 20 6.91 -5.50 4.09
CA THR A 20 6.42 -5.82 2.74
C THR A 20 7.05 -7.09 2.20
N ARG A 21 8.38 -7.23 2.30
CA ARG A 21 9.09 -8.45 1.87
C ARG A 21 8.55 -9.70 2.57
N LYS A 22 8.29 -9.63 3.87
CA LYS A 22 7.68 -10.74 4.64
C LYS A 22 6.27 -11.06 4.16
N ILE A 23 5.44 -10.04 3.89
CA ILE A 23 4.08 -10.25 3.35
C ILE A 23 4.14 -10.90 1.97
N ARG A 24 5.03 -10.45 1.08
CA ARG A 24 5.18 -11.06 -0.26
C ARG A 24 5.66 -12.50 -0.22
N ALA A 25 6.59 -12.83 0.68
CA ALA A 25 7.02 -14.21 0.88
C ALA A 25 5.86 -15.11 1.34
N TRP A 26 5.08 -14.64 2.32
CA TRP A 26 3.88 -15.35 2.79
C TRP A 26 2.83 -15.50 1.68
N GLU A 27 2.56 -14.46 0.89
CA GLU A 27 1.64 -14.53 -0.25
C GLU A 27 2.08 -15.55 -1.29
N HIS A 28 3.38 -15.62 -1.58
CA HIS A 28 3.96 -16.61 -2.49
C HIS A 28 3.80 -18.04 -1.97
N GLU A 29 4.05 -18.28 -0.68
CA GLU A 29 3.82 -19.59 -0.04
C GLU A 29 2.36 -20.04 -0.12
N GLN A 30 1.43 -19.10 -0.08
CA GLN A 30 -0.01 -19.34 -0.20
C GLN A 30 -0.48 -19.47 -1.66
N GLY A 31 0.43 -19.39 -2.64
CA GLY A 31 0.12 -19.50 -4.06
C GLY A 31 -0.62 -18.28 -4.64
N ALA A 32 -0.55 -17.12 -3.98
CA ALA A 32 -1.16 -15.90 -4.51
C ALA A 32 -0.41 -15.42 -5.76
N SER A 33 -1.17 -15.00 -6.77
CA SER A 33 -0.65 -14.35 -7.96
C SER A 33 -0.75 -12.82 -7.83
N SER A 34 -0.14 -12.07 -8.74
CA SER A 34 -0.24 -10.62 -8.80
C SER A 34 -1.69 -10.10 -8.88
N SER A 35 -2.63 -10.91 -9.37
CA SER A 35 -4.06 -10.56 -9.44
C SER A 35 -4.85 -10.86 -8.15
N THR A 36 -4.30 -11.65 -7.23
CA THR A 36 -4.99 -12.07 -5.99
C THR A 36 -4.29 -11.60 -4.73
N ARG A 37 -3.06 -11.06 -4.84
CA ARG A 37 -2.30 -10.54 -3.72
C ARG A 37 -2.87 -9.23 -3.20
N LEU A 38 -2.62 -8.96 -1.92
CA LEU A 38 -3.10 -7.77 -1.24
C LEU A 38 -2.32 -6.54 -1.74
N PRO A 39 -3.00 -5.47 -2.20
CA PRO A 39 -2.32 -4.23 -2.53
C PRO A 39 -1.65 -3.61 -1.29
N ILE A 40 -0.38 -3.23 -1.42
CA ILE A 40 0.40 -2.56 -0.35
C ILE A 40 0.86 -1.21 -0.85
N ILE A 41 0.37 -0.13 -0.23
CA ILE A 41 0.66 1.25 -0.60
C ILE A 41 1.58 1.87 0.46
N ALA A 42 2.76 2.33 0.04
CA ALA A 42 3.73 2.97 0.92
C ALA A 42 3.23 4.33 1.43
N LEU A 43 3.48 4.64 2.70
CA LEU A 43 3.38 5.98 3.27
C LEU A 43 4.79 6.46 3.61
N THR A 44 5.36 7.29 2.74
CA THR A 44 6.74 7.81 2.86
C THR A 44 6.74 9.26 3.34
N ALA A 45 7.76 9.65 4.12
CA ALA A 45 7.96 11.05 4.50
C ALA A 45 8.53 11.91 3.36
N ASN A 46 9.21 11.29 2.40
CA ASN A 46 9.92 11.97 1.32
C ASN A 46 9.36 11.57 -0.04
N ALA A 47 9.41 12.51 -0.98
CA ALA A 47 8.93 12.33 -2.36
C ALA A 47 10.08 12.12 -3.36
N LEU A 48 11.28 11.77 -2.89
CA LEU A 48 12.42 11.67 -3.79
C LEU A 48 12.28 10.45 -4.70
N PRO A 49 12.72 10.53 -5.96
CA PRO A 49 12.64 9.41 -6.89
C PRO A 49 13.30 8.13 -6.35
N HIS A 50 14.38 8.26 -5.59
CA HIS A 50 15.08 7.12 -4.98
C HIS A 50 14.22 6.40 -3.93
N ASP A 51 13.48 7.13 -3.10
CA ASP A 51 12.60 6.54 -2.09
C ASP A 51 11.46 5.76 -2.74
N ARG A 52 10.96 6.26 -3.87
CA ARG A 52 9.96 5.55 -4.69
C ARG A 52 10.51 4.23 -5.22
N GLU A 53 11.73 4.23 -5.76
CA GLU A 53 12.34 3.00 -6.29
C GLU A 53 12.53 1.95 -5.19
N GLN A 54 12.97 2.36 -4.01
CA GLN A 54 13.18 1.45 -2.87
C GLN A 54 11.90 0.72 -2.45
N VAL A 55 10.79 1.46 -2.28
CA VAL A 55 9.52 0.85 -1.86
C VAL A 55 8.93 -0.08 -2.93
N LEU A 56 9.09 0.28 -4.21
CA LEU A 56 8.64 -0.56 -5.32
C LEU A 56 9.49 -1.83 -5.44
N GLN A 57 10.81 -1.73 -5.26
CA GLN A 57 11.71 -2.88 -5.22
C GLN A 57 11.44 -3.81 -4.03
N ALA A 58 10.98 -3.28 -2.91
CA ALA A 58 10.51 -4.08 -1.78
C ALA A 58 9.21 -4.85 -2.06
N GLY A 59 8.55 -4.57 -3.19
CA GLY A 59 7.31 -5.22 -3.63
C GLY A 59 6.05 -4.46 -3.26
N MET A 60 6.13 -3.17 -2.92
CA MET A 60 4.94 -2.32 -2.77
C MET A 60 4.36 -1.94 -4.14
N ASP A 61 3.06 -1.62 -4.15
CA ASP A 61 2.26 -1.40 -5.35
C ASP A 61 2.20 0.06 -5.78
N ASP A 62 2.21 0.95 -4.80
CA ASP A 62 2.14 2.40 -4.98
C ASP A 62 2.70 3.09 -3.75
N TYR A 63 2.71 4.42 -3.77
CA TYR A 63 3.19 5.23 -2.66
C TYR A 63 2.42 6.53 -2.52
N LEU A 64 2.40 7.03 -1.29
CA LEU A 64 1.81 8.29 -0.89
C LEU A 64 2.81 9.02 0.01
N THR A 65 2.98 10.31 -0.25
CA THR A 65 3.92 11.14 0.51
C THR A 65 3.19 11.85 1.65
N LYS A 66 3.83 11.92 2.82
CA LYS A 66 3.38 12.71 3.96
C LYS A 66 3.74 14.19 3.74
N PRO A 67 2.91 15.16 4.18
CA PRO A 67 1.61 14.97 4.82
C PRO A 67 0.55 14.45 3.83
N LEU A 68 -0.22 13.45 4.27
CA LEU A 68 -1.24 12.81 3.45
C LEU A 68 -2.53 13.64 3.47
N THR A 69 -2.96 14.12 2.32
CA THR A 69 -4.26 14.77 2.15
C THR A 69 -5.36 13.75 1.92
N LEU A 70 -6.58 14.02 2.40
CA LEU A 70 -7.74 13.17 2.16
C LEU A 70 -8.01 12.94 0.65
N ALA A 71 -7.86 13.97 -0.19
CA ALA A 71 -8.06 13.86 -1.64
C ALA A 71 -7.12 12.81 -2.27
N ARG A 72 -5.81 12.91 -2.01
CA ARG A 72 -4.82 11.93 -2.50
C ARG A 72 -5.09 10.53 -1.98
N LEU A 73 -5.51 10.39 -0.71
CA LEU A 73 -5.90 9.08 -0.18
C LEU A 73 -7.11 8.53 -0.92
N GLN A 74 -8.16 9.33 -1.13
CA GLN A 74 -9.36 8.91 -1.86
C GLN A 74 -9.04 8.48 -3.29
N ASP A 75 -8.20 9.22 -4.00
CA ASP A 75 -7.79 8.90 -5.37
C ASP A 75 -7.02 7.57 -5.43
N THR A 76 -6.09 7.36 -4.51
CA THR A 76 -5.35 6.09 -4.40
C THR A 76 -6.28 4.93 -4.03
N LEU A 77 -7.20 5.13 -3.10
CA LEU A 77 -8.16 4.08 -2.73
C LEU A 77 -9.08 3.73 -3.90
N ARG A 78 -9.61 4.71 -4.65
CA ARG A 78 -10.41 4.44 -5.86
C ARG A 78 -9.62 3.68 -6.93
N LYS A 79 -8.34 4.04 -7.11
CA LYS A 79 -7.45 3.36 -8.07
C LYS A 79 -7.27 1.88 -7.72
N TRP A 80 -7.03 1.56 -6.45
CA TRP A 80 -6.68 0.21 -6.02
C TRP A 80 -7.87 -0.63 -5.55
N LEU A 81 -8.99 0.01 -5.23
CA LEU A 81 -10.24 -0.60 -4.81
C LEU A 81 -11.37 -0.16 -5.76
N PRO A 82 -11.42 -0.66 -7.01
CA PRO A 82 -12.43 -0.25 -7.99
C PRO A 82 -13.88 -0.57 -7.58
N GLY A 83 -14.09 -1.40 -6.53
CA GLY A 83 -15.40 -1.65 -5.93
C GLY A 83 -15.77 -0.74 -4.76
N LEU A 84 -14.91 0.22 -4.38
CA LEU A 84 -15.12 1.11 -3.23
C LEU A 84 -16.35 2.00 -3.41
N ASP A 85 -16.64 2.42 -4.64
CA ASP A 85 -17.79 3.27 -4.97
C ASP A 85 -19.14 2.59 -4.65
N HIS A 86 -19.17 1.25 -4.55
CA HIS A 86 -20.35 0.49 -4.16
C HIS A 86 -20.47 0.24 -2.65
N LYS A 87 -19.37 0.42 -1.90
CA LYS A 87 -19.29 0.13 -0.45
C LYS A 87 -19.30 1.37 0.45
N LEU A 88 -19.04 2.55 -0.10
CA LEU A 88 -19.21 3.81 0.61
C LEU A 88 -20.68 4.24 0.52
N THR A 89 -21.56 3.60 1.29
CA THR A 89 -22.84 4.23 1.61
C THR A 89 -22.56 5.57 2.29
N PRO A 90 -23.25 6.67 1.93
CA PRO A 90 -23.07 7.94 2.61
C PRO A 90 -23.35 7.72 4.09
N ILE A 91 -22.40 8.10 4.95
CA ILE A 91 -22.64 8.23 6.39
C ILE A 91 -23.58 9.44 6.52
N SER A 92 -24.89 9.17 6.55
CA SER A 92 -25.93 10.17 6.84
C SER A 92 -26.12 10.30 8.35
#